data_AF-A0AAD5RQV6-F1
#
_entry.id   AF-A0AAD5RQV6-F1
#
_cell.length_a   1.000
_cell.length_b   1.000
_cell.length_c   1.000
_cell.angle_alpha   90.00
_cell.angle_beta   90.00
_cell.angle_gamma   90.00
#
_symmetry.space_group_name_H-M   'P 1'
#
loop_
_entity.id
_entity.type
_entity.pdbx_description
1 polymer ?
#
loop_
_entity_poly.entity_id
_entity_poly.type
_entity_poly.pdbx_seq_one_letter_code
_entity_poly.pdbx_strand_id
1 'polypeptide(L)'
;MASSSTDAAPSKSWLDYVYLVYFALQPPIILLIDCVPLVYPSSLYRSPSSPLHFLQSLRTFYATQFGDQFFAREEPERWFAMFGYQELLFHLPIALWAVSSLSGLRGGAGAKERLPGKTELVLLCYALQTAVTTATCIYEVLGWYEGPEGKPEEEELAEGGNETLVTTKEQKMLLVWGLYGPYLALRELAFPLASIFGLITNSLWDDLAMVMLIDMFTRLSRRFEMAEEGKGEKKTQ
;
A
#
# COMPACT_ATOMS: atom_id res chain seq x y z
N MET A 1 -54.55 2.52 7.56
CA MET A 1 -53.48 1.53 7.32
C MET A 1 -52.40 2.23 6.52
N ALA A 2 -51.42 2.83 7.19
CA ALA A 2 -50.29 3.48 6.53
C ALA A 2 -49.08 2.53 6.63
N SER A 3 -48.49 2.25 5.47
CA SER A 3 -47.37 1.35 5.25
C SER A 3 -46.18 1.72 6.12
N SER A 4 -45.78 0.79 6.99
CA SER A 4 -44.48 0.76 7.64
C SER A 4 -43.42 0.59 6.55
N SER A 5 -42.78 1.69 6.14
CA SER A 5 -41.50 1.65 5.43
C SER A 5 -40.47 1.08 6.41
N THR A 6 -40.18 -0.21 6.27
CA THR A 6 -38.99 -0.83 6.86
C THR A 6 -37.77 -0.17 6.23
N ASP A 7 -37.29 0.91 6.85
CA ASP A 7 -35.94 1.40 6.68
C ASP A 7 -35.01 0.29 7.15
N ALA A 8 -34.62 -0.59 6.21
CA ALA A 8 -33.57 -1.55 6.46
C ALA A 8 -32.30 -0.76 6.77
N ALA A 9 -31.89 -0.81 8.04
CA ALA A 9 -30.68 -0.17 8.50
C ALA A 9 -29.50 -0.56 7.58
N PRO A 10 -28.67 0.39 7.13
CA PRO A 10 -27.55 0.10 6.25
C PRO A 10 -26.60 -0.89 6.95
N SER A 11 -26.44 -2.07 6.35
CA SER A 11 -25.60 -3.13 6.90
C SER A 11 -24.13 -2.70 6.87
N LYS A 12 -23.37 -3.17 7.87
CA LYS A 12 -21.92 -2.95 7.94
C LYS A 12 -21.28 -3.55 6.68
N SER A 13 -20.55 -2.73 5.93
CA SER A 13 -19.82 -3.21 4.77
C SER A 13 -18.69 -4.11 5.23
N TRP A 14 -18.63 -5.35 4.72
CA TRP A 14 -17.53 -6.28 4.99
C TRP A 14 -16.16 -5.68 4.62
N LEU A 15 -16.14 -4.72 3.68
CA LEU A 15 -14.96 -3.95 3.29
C LEU A 15 -14.37 -3.14 4.45
N ASP A 16 -15.19 -2.65 5.37
CA ASP A 16 -14.69 -1.89 6.52
C ASP A 16 -13.83 -2.77 7.45
N TYR A 17 -14.08 -4.10 7.47
CA TYR A 17 -13.21 -5.06 8.17
C TYR A 17 -11.91 -5.31 7.42
N VAL A 18 -11.97 -5.37 6.08
CA VAL A 18 -10.77 -5.49 5.25
C VAL A 18 -9.87 -4.28 5.44
N TYR A 19 -10.44 -3.07 5.44
CA TYR A 19 -9.70 -1.83 5.70
C TYR A 19 -9.13 -1.81 7.12
N LEU A 20 -9.84 -2.35 8.12
CA LEU A 20 -9.29 -2.46 9.48
C LEU A 20 -8.05 -3.36 9.52
N VAL A 21 -8.11 -4.53 8.88
CA VAL A 21 -6.95 -5.43 8.79
C VAL A 21 -5.82 -4.75 8.02
N TYR A 22 -6.16 -4.05 6.93
CA TYR A 22 -5.22 -3.27 6.15
C TYR A 22 -4.47 -2.26 7.05
N PHE A 23 -5.18 -1.34 7.70
CA PHE A 23 -4.55 -0.35 8.55
C PHE A 23 -3.88 -0.92 9.80
N ALA A 24 -4.22 -2.14 10.24
CA ALA A 24 -3.58 -2.79 11.38
C ALA A 24 -2.20 -3.37 11.04
N LEU A 25 -2.00 -3.87 9.80
CA LEU A 25 -0.70 -4.40 9.38
C LEU A 25 0.21 -3.32 8.79
N GLN A 26 -0.32 -2.16 8.40
CA GLN A 26 0.49 -1.08 7.83
C GLN A 26 1.60 -0.58 8.79
N PRO A 27 1.34 -0.29 10.08
CA PRO A 27 2.37 0.20 10.99
C PRO A 27 3.60 -0.71 11.13
N PRO A 28 3.48 -2.04 11.36
CA PRO A 28 4.66 -2.88 11.43
C PRO A 28 5.41 -2.98 10.09
N ILE A 29 4.72 -2.92 8.94
CA ILE A 29 5.40 -2.92 7.63
C ILE A 29 6.25 -1.66 7.45
N ILE A 30 5.65 -0.48 7.64
CA ILE A 30 6.37 0.81 7.54
C ILE A 30 7.59 0.84 8.46
N LEU A 31 7.42 0.40 9.72
CA LEU A 31 8.48 0.48 10.73
C LEU A 31 9.56 -0.61 10.59
N LEU A 32 9.27 -1.77 10.00
CA LEU A 32 10.20 -2.90 9.94
C LEU A 32 10.76 -3.15 8.54
N ILE A 33 10.19 -2.55 7.49
CA ILE A 33 10.62 -2.77 6.10
C ILE A 33 10.93 -1.43 5.45
N ASP A 34 9.92 -0.58 5.25
CA ASP A 34 10.03 0.57 4.35
C ASP A 34 10.97 1.65 4.90
N CYS A 35 10.78 2.02 6.17
CA CYS A 35 11.47 3.14 6.79
C CYS A 35 12.64 2.73 7.69
N VAL A 36 13.13 1.49 7.61
CA VAL A 36 14.27 1.02 8.43
C VAL A 36 15.46 1.98 8.44
N PRO A 37 16.01 2.40 7.28
CA PRO A 37 17.18 3.29 7.25
C PRO A 37 16.85 4.73 7.70
N LEU A 38 15.56 5.11 7.75
CA LEU A 38 15.11 6.44 8.20
C LEU A 38 14.83 6.47 9.71
N VAL A 39 14.30 5.37 10.27
CA VAL A 39 13.82 5.29 11.65
C VAL A 39 14.94 4.84 12.60
N TYR A 40 15.81 3.94 12.16
CA TYR A 40 16.86 3.38 13.02
C TYR A 40 18.25 3.87 12.61
N PRO A 41 19.09 4.33 13.56
CA PRO A 41 20.50 4.59 13.26
C PRO A 41 21.21 3.28 12.84
N SER A 42 22.15 3.39 11.90
CA SER A 42 22.85 2.25 11.30
C SER A 42 23.53 1.34 12.33
N SER A 43 23.92 1.87 13.50
CA SER A 43 24.49 1.09 14.60
C SER A 43 23.55 -0.01 15.14
N LEU A 44 22.23 0.13 14.98
CA LEU A 44 21.25 -0.79 15.55
C LEU A 44 20.90 -1.98 14.66
N TYR A 45 21.15 -1.90 13.34
CA TYR A 45 20.80 -2.97 12.41
C TYR A 45 21.94 -3.44 11.49
N ARG A 46 23.01 -2.65 11.32
CA ARG A 46 24.07 -2.94 10.34
C ARG A 46 25.06 -4.01 10.80
N SER A 47 25.47 -4.02 12.08
CA SER A 47 26.44 -4.99 12.56
C SER A 47 25.78 -6.35 12.82
N PRO A 48 26.47 -7.47 12.52
CA PRO A 48 26.01 -8.81 12.87
C PRO A 48 25.69 -9.01 14.36
N SER A 49 26.35 -8.22 15.20
CA SER A 49 26.16 -8.22 16.66
C SER A 49 25.04 -7.31 17.15
N SER A 50 24.42 -6.52 16.26
CA SER A 50 23.37 -5.58 16.63
C SER A 50 22.03 -6.28 16.89
N PRO A 51 21.22 -5.77 17.83
CA PRO A 51 19.96 -6.42 18.21
C PRO A 51 18.92 -6.47 17.09
N LEU A 52 18.97 -5.52 16.14
CA LEU A 52 18.02 -5.45 15.01
C LEU A 52 18.67 -5.90 13.69
N HIS A 53 19.72 -6.72 13.73
CA HIS A 53 20.38 -7.19 12.51
C HIS A 53 19.44 -7.94 11.56
N PHE A 54 18.39 -8.58 12.08
CA PHE A 54 17.38 -9.24 11.26
C PHE A 54 16.74 -8.31 10.21
N LEU A 55 16.67 -6.99 10.46
CA LEU A 55 16.17 -6.00 9.49
C LEU A 55 17.08 -5.90 8.27
N GLN A 56 18.41 -5.93 8.48
CA GLN A 56 19.37 -5.98 7.39
C GLN A 56 19.25 -7.29 6.62
N SER A 57 19.12 -8.42 7.32
CA SER A 57 18.94 -9.73 6.69
C SER A 57 17.67 -9.78 5.84
N LEU A 58 16.58 -9.18 6.31
CA LEU A 58 15.32 -9.09 5.58
C LEU A 58 15.46 -8.24 4.31
N ARG A 59 16.14 -7.08 4.40
CA ARG A 59 16.42 -6.22 3.23
C ARG A 59 17.30 -6.92 2.20
N THR A 60 18.37 -7.58 2.65
CA THR A 60 19.25 -8.35 1.75
C THR A 60 18.49 -9.52 1.12
N PHE A 61 17.63 -10.20 1.88
CA PHE A 61 16.74 -11.23 1.33
C PHE A 61 15.82 -10.66 0.24
N TYR A 62 15.16 -9.53 0.50
CA TYR A 62 14.25 -8.91 -0.46
C TYR A 62 14.97 -8.46 -1.73
N ALA A 63 16.11 -7.78 -1.59
CA ALA A 63 16.93 -7.33 -2.71
C ALA A 63 17.45 -8.51 -3.56
N THR A 64 17.89 -9.60 -2.92
CA THR A 64 18.47 -10.77 -3.61
C THR A 64 17.41 -11.64 -4.26
N GLN A 65 16.26 -11.85 -3.62
CA GLN A 65 15.19 -12.70 -4.15
C GLN A 65 14.41 -12.00 -5.27
N PHE A 66 14.09 -10.73 -5.11
CA PHE A 66 13.21 -10.00 -6.03
C PHE A 66 13.95 -9.07 -6.99
N GLY A 67 15.27 -8.87 -6.81
CA GLY A 67 16.03 -7.92 -7.62
C GLY A 67 15.63 -6.47 -7.36
N ASP A 68 15.07 -6.19 -6.19
CA ASP A 68 14.53 -4.87 -5.86
C ASP A 68 15.66 -3.86 -5.63
N GLN A 69 15.86 -2.97 -6.61
CA GLN A 69 16.92 -1.96 -6.55
C GLN A 69 16.64 -0.85 -5.52
N PHE A 70 15.38 -0.64 -5.10
CA PHE A 70 15.03 0.37 -4.10
C PHE A 70 15.65 0.05 -2.74
N PHE A 71 15.74 -1.25 -2.41
CA PHE A 71 16.28 -1.72 -1.14
C PHE A 71 17.70 -2.27 -1.22
N ALA A 72 18.22 -2.49 -2.42
CA ALA A 72 19.57 -3.00 -2.63
C ALA A 72 20.66 -1.98 -2.28
N ARG A 73 20.36 -0.68 -2.46
CA ARG A 73 21.27 0.38 -2.03
C ARG A 73 21.15 0.64 -0.54
N GLU A 74 22.29 0.97 0.05
CA GLU A 74 22.35 1.26 1.48
C GLU A 74 21.68 2.59 1.83
N GLU A 75 21.88 3.61 0.98
CA GLU A 75 21.16 4.87 1.05
C GLU A 75 20.11 4.92 -0.06
N PRO A 76 18.83 5.16 0.27
CA PRO A 76 17.79 5.31 -0.75
C PRO A 76 18.04 6.57 -1.58
N GLU A 77 17.63 6.53 -2.85
CA GLU A 77 17.62 7.73 -3.68
C GLU A 77 16.75 8.81 -3.05
N ARG A 78 17.11 10.09 -3.23
CA ARG A 78 16.47 11.21 -2.51
C ARG A 78 14.95 11.28 -2.70
N TRP A 79 14.46 10.94 -3.89
CA TRP A 79 13.03 10.91 -4.17
C TRP A 79 12.34 9.71 -3.49
N PHE A 80 12.99 8.54 -3.43
CA PHE A 80 12.46 7.37 -2.74
C PHE A 80 12.46 7.57 -1.22
N ALA A 81 13.50 8.23 -0.70
CA ALA A 81 13.54 8.67 0.70
C ALA A 81 12.36 9.59 1.05
N MET A 82 11.92 10.46 0.12
CA MET A 82 10.73 11.29 0.29
C MET A 82 9.47 10.43 0.51
N PHE A 83 9.32 9.33 -0.22
CA PHE A 83 8.20 8.39 -0.02
C PHE A 83 8.28 7.71 1.35
N GLY A 84 9.46 7.32 1.82
CA GLY A 84 9.63 6.86 3.20
C GLY A 84 9.21 7.93 4.25
N TYR A 85 9.54 9.21 4.03
CA TYR A 85 9.04 10.28 4.91
C TYR A 85 7.52 10.44 4.84
N GLN A 86 6.93 10.31 3.66
CA GLN A 86 5.48 10.34 3.48
C GLN A 86 4.81 9.16 4.20
N GLU A 87 5.37 7.96 4.11
CA GLU A 87 4.88 6.80 4.83
C GLU A 87 4.96 7.01 6.34
N LEU A 88 6.08 7.53 6.85
CA LEU A 88 6.28 7.76 8.27
C LEU A 88 5.43 8.90 8.84
N LEU A 89 5.28 10.01 8.12
CA LEU A 89 4.63 11.24 8.62
C LEU A 89 3.14 11.32 8.25
N PHE A 90 2.71 10.63 7.20
CA PHE A 90 1.34 10.67 6.72
C PHE A 90 0.66 9.30 6.81
N HIS A 91 1.21 8.25 6.21
CA HIS A 91 0.55 6.94 6.23
C HIS A 91 0.48 6.34 7.64
N LEU A 92 1.57 6.39 8.42
CA LEU A 92 1.62 5.79 9.75
C LEU A 92 0.64 6.44 10.74
N PRO A 93 0.57 7.78 10.89
CA PRO A 93 -0.42 8.41 11.77
C PRO A 93 -1.86 8.13 11.32
N ILE A 94 -2.12 8.14 10.00
CA ILE A 94 -3.45 7.83 9.47
C ILE A 94 -3.81 6.37 9.72
N ALA A 95 -2.88 5.43 9.54
CA ALA A 95 -3.12 4.02 9.80
C ALA A 95 -3.48 3.77 11.27
N LEU A 96 -2.70 4.32 12.21
CA LEU A 96 -2.99 4.21 13.64
C LEU A 96 -4.34 4.84 14.01
N TRP A 97 -4.65 6.00 13.46
CA TRP A 97 -5.94 6.67 13.66
C TRP A 97 -7.11 5.90 13.03
N ALA A 98 -6.92 5.33 11.84
CA ALA A 98 -7.91 4.57 11.11
C ALA A 98 -8.24 3.26 11.86
N VAL A 99 -7.23 2.58 12.41
CA VAL A 99 -7.44 1.41 13.30
C VAL A 99 -8.31 1.82 14.49
N SER A 100 -8.02 2.93 15.16
CA SER A 100 -8.85 3.40 16.28
C SER A 100 -10.28 3.75 15.86
N SER A 101 -10.43 4.38 14.68
CA SER A 101 -11.73 4.82 14.17
C SER A 101 -12.60 3.65 13.68
N LEU A 102 -11.99 2.67 13.01
CA LEU A 102 -12.64 1.47 12.47
C LEU A 102 -12.91 0.43 13.57
N SER A 103 -12.02 0.28 14.55
CA SER A 103 -12.24 -0.62 15.70
C SER A 103 -13.38 -0.14 16.62
N GLY A 104 -13.60 1.17 16.72
CA GLY A 104 -14.77 1.74 17.40
C GLY A 104 -16.12 1.36 16.79
N LEU A 105 -16.14 0.85 15.55
CA LEU A 105 -17.35 0.32 14.88
C LEU A 105 -17.69 -1.12 15.32
N ARG A 106 -16.85 -1.73 16.17
CA ARG A 106 -16.82 -3.19 16.40
C ARG A 106 -17.65 -3.71 17.57
N GLY A 107 -18.42 -2.90 18.30
CA GLY A 107 -19.47 -3.44 19.17
C GLY A 107 -19.78 -2.64 20.43
N GLY A 108 -20.99 -2.09 20.46
CA GLY A 108 -21.62 -1.46 21.62
C GLY A 108 -22.90 -0.78 21.15
N ALA A 109 -23.85 -0.53 22.05
CA ALA A 109 -25.17 0.08 21.77
C ALA A 109 -25.13 1.51 21.16
N GLY A 110 -23.95 1.99 20.75
CA GLY A 110 -23.70 3.24 20.01
C GLY A 110 -22.73 3.07 18.83
N ALA A 111 -22.54 1.86 18.32
CA ALA A 111 -21.74 1.61 17.12
C ALA A 111 -22.33 2.39 15.94
N LYS A 112 -21.55 3.30 15.34
CA LYS A 112 -21.96 3.97 14.11
C LYS A 112 -22.11 2.91 13.01
N GLU A 113 -23.28 2.88 12.36
CA GLU A 113 -23.54 1.94 11.26
C GLU A 113 -22.70 2.24 10.02
N ARG A 114 -22.20 3.48 9.89
CA ARG A 114 -21.44 3.94 8.74
C ARG A 114 -20.29 4.85 9.14
N LEU A 115 -19.19 4.76 8.39
CA LEU A 115 -18.08 5.71 8.48
C LEU A 115 -18.57 7.15 8.32
N PRO A 116 -18.13 8.11 9.15
CA PRO A 116 -18.48 9.51 8.95
C PRO A 116 -17.80 10.04 7.67
N GLY A 117 -18.45 10.96 6.95
CA GLY A 117 -17.93 11.47 5.67
C GLY A 117 -16.54 12.13 5.77
N LYS A 118 -16.18 12.69 6.94
CA LYS A 118 -14.82 13.19 7.20
C LYS A 118 -13.77 12.06 7.16
N THR A 119 -14.11 10.88 7.69
CA THR A 119 -13.23 9.72 7.63
C THR A 119 -13.14 9.18 6.22
N GLU A 120 -14.26 9.09 5.49
CA GLU A 120 -14.26 8.69 4.08
C GLU A 120 -13.33 9.61 3.24
N LEU A 121 -13.32 10.91 3.51
CA LEU A 121 -12.42 11.85 2.84
C LEU A 121 -10.93 11.64 3.19
N VAL A 122 -10.60 11.41 4.46
CA VAL A 122 -9.21 11.13 4.87
C VAL A 122 -8.71 9.84 4.23
N LEU A 123 -9.55 8.79 4.20
CA LEU A 123 -9.22 7.52 3.56
C LEU A 123 -9.10 7.66 2.03
N LEU A 124 -9.89 8.54 1.40
CA LEU A 124 -9.73 8.88 -0.01
C LEU A 124 -8.37 9.55 -0.28
N CYS A 125 -7.98 10.54 0.52
CA CYS A 125 -6.68 11.20 0.39
C CYS A 125 -5.52 10.22 0.61
N TYR A 126 -5.64 9.35 1.61
CA TYR A 126 -4.69 8.26 1.85
C TYR A 126 -4.54 7.38 0.60
N ALA A 127 -5.66 6.85 0.09
CA ALA A 127 -5.65 5.95 -1.05
C ALA A 127 -5.12 6.63 -2.33
N LEU A 128 -5.41 7.91 -2.54
CA LEU A 128 -4.89 8.67 -3.67
C LEU A 128 -3.38 8.86 -3.56
N GLN A 129 -2.88 9.18 -2.37
CA GLN A 129 -1.44 9.32 -2.16
C GLN A 129 -0.72 7.99 -2.40
N THR A 130 -1.22 6.88 -1.85
CA THR A 130 -0.70 5.53 -2.11
C THR A 130 -0.67 5.25 -3.61
N ALA A 131 -1.77 5.53 -4.33
CA ALA A 131 -1.83 5.33 -5.78
C ALA A 131 -0.73 6.09 -6.55
N VAL A 132 -0.43 7.33 -6.16
CA VAL A 132 0.59 8.15 -6.81
C VAL A 132 2.01 7.65 -6.51
N THR A 133 2.30 7.29 -5.25
CA THR A 133 3.62 6.75 -4.88
C THR A 133 3.88 5.43 -5.59
N THR A 134 2.88 4.54 -5.61
CA THR A 134 2.91 3.25 -6.30
C THR A 134 3.13 3.43 -7.81
N ALA A 135 2.38 4.33 -8.46
CA ALA A 135 2.57 4.62 -9.89
C ALA A 135 3.98 5.15 -10.20
N THR A 136 4.55 5.95 -9.30
CA THR A 136 5.92 6.48 -9.45
C THR A 136 6.96 5.36 -9.34
N CYS A 137 6.82 4.47 -8.36
CA CYS A 137 7.70 3.31 -8.23
C CYS A 137 7.65 2.41 -9.47
N ILE A 138 6.46 2.21 -10.04
CA ILE A 138 6.30 1.41 -11.26
C ILE A 138 6.96 2.08 -12.46
N TYR A 139 6.77 3.38 -12.62
CA TYR A 139 7.43 4.13 -13.68
C TYR A 139 8.95 3.98 -13.62
N GLU A 140 9.52 4.05 -12.41
CA GLU A 140 10.95 3.85 -12.20
C GLU A 140 11.40 2.41 -12.51
N VAL A 141 10.68 1.39 -12.01
CA VAL A 141 10.97 -0.02 -12.30
C VAL A 141 10.95 -0.29 -13.80
N LEU A 142 10.00 0.31 -14.54
CA LEU A 142 9.93 0.17 -16.00
C LEU A 142 11.16 0.77 -16.70
N GLY A 143 11.76 1.82 -16.12
CA GLY A 143 12.99 2.45 -16.59
C GLY A 143 14.27 1.68 -16.31
N TRP A 144 14.25 0.66 -15.44
CA TRP A 144 15.44 -0.14 -15.12
C TRP A 144 15.94 -0.94 -16.32
N TYR A 145 17.27 -0.94 -16.47
CA TYR A 145 17.98 -1.67 -17.52
C TYR A 145 17.76 -3.18 -17.37
N GLU A 146 17.27 -3.79 -18.44
CA GLU A 146 17.16 -5.23 -18.57
C GLU A 146 18.49 -5.75 -19.11
N GLY A 147 19.15 -6.64 -18.35
CA GLY A 147 20.35 -7.30 -18.87
C GLY A 147 20.05 -8.09 -20.14
N PRO A 148 21.03 -8.25 -21.05
CA PRO A 148 20.85 -9.07 -22.24
C PRO A 148 20.39 -10.47 -21.83
N GLU A 149 19.33 -10.97 -22.50
CA GLU A 149 18.75 -12.28 -22.21
C GLU A 149 19.83 -13.37 -22.27
N GLY A 150 20.20 -13.92 -21.11
CA GLY A 150 20.94 -15.19 -21.05
C GLY A 150 22.33 -15.19 -20.44
N LYS A 151 22.86 -14.12 -19.82
CA LYS A 151 24.08 -14.25 -18.99
C LYS A 151 24.15 -13.22 -17.85
N PRO A 152 24.59 -13.62 -16.63
CA PRO A 152 25.17 -12.69 -15.69
C PRO A 152 26.58 -12.37 -16.20
N GLU A 153 26.71 -11.43 -17.12
CA GLU A 153 28.03 -10.84 -17.41
C GLU A 153 28.29 -9.82 -16.29
N GLU A 154 29.02 -10.28 -15.27
CA GLU A 154 29.99 -9.41 -14.60
C GLU A 154 30.79 -8.71 -15.71
N GLU A 155 30.97 -7.40 -15.56
CA GLU A 155 31.91 -6.58 -16.35
C GLU A 155 31.31 -5.89 -17.61
N GLU A 156 30.59 -4.79 -17.38
CA GLU A 156 30.99 -3.53 -18.02
C GLU A 156 30.90 -2.40 -16.99
N LEU A 157 32.05 -2.18 -16.33
CA LEU A 157 32.34 -1.00 -15.52
C LEU A 157 32.22 0.24 -16.41
N ALA A 158 31.03 0.85 -16.43
CA ALA A 158 30.90 2.24 -16.81
C ALA A 158 31.60 3.07 -15.73
N GLU A 159 32.76 3.62 -16.09
CA GLU A 159 33.45 4.69 -15.38
C GLU A 159 32.47 5.83 -15.07
N GLY A 160 31.91 5.82 -13.85
CA GLY A 160 30.97 6.87 -13.44
C GLY A 160 29.83 6.37 -12.56
N GLY A 161 30.16 5.74 -11.43
CA GLY A 161 29.35 5.70 -10.21
C GLY A 161 27.82 5.62 -10.38
N ASN A 162 27.31 4.46 -10.79
CA ASN A 162 26.02 3.99 -10.31
C ASN A 162 25.97 2.46 -10.47
N GLU A 163 26.14 1.73 -9.36
CA GLU A 163 25.92 0.29 -9.29
C GLU A 163 24.45 0.02 -9.61
N THR A 164 24.16 -0.20 -10.89
CA THR A 164 22.82 -0.50 -11.38
C THR A 164 22.75 -2.02 -11.43
N LEU A 165 22.11 -2.62 -10.43
CA LEU A 165 21.93 -4.07 -10.41
C LEU A 165 21.13 -4.48 -11.65
N VAL A 166 21.63 -5.47 -12.38
CA VAL A 166 20.95 -5.98 -13.56
C VAL A 166 19.71 -6.75 -13.10
N THR A 167 18.52 -6.26 -13.44
CA THR A 167 17.26 -6.93 -13.12
C THR A 167 16.87 -7.83 -14.28
N THR A 168 16.52 -9.10 -14.01
CA THR A 168 15.99 -9.95 -15.08
C THR A 168 14.59 -9.47 -15.49
N LYS A 169 14.20 -9.75 -16.73
CA LYS A 169 12.83 -9.46 -17.21
C LYS A 169 11.76 -10.11 -16.33
N GLU A 170 12.02 -11.31 -15.82
CA GLU A 170 11.12 -12.02 -14.90
C GLU A 170 11.00 -11.30 -13.56
N GLN A 171 12.11 -10.84 -12.97
CA GLN A 171 12.10 -10.06 -11.73
C GLN A 171 11.42 -8.71 -11.90
N LYS A 172 11.74 -8.00 -12.98
CA LYS A 172 11.11 -6.72 -13.35
C LYS A 172 9.60 -6.89 -13.52
N MET A 173 9.18 -7.94 -14.23
CA MET A 173 7.76 -8.27 -14.35
C MET A 173 7.20 -8.69 -13.00
N LEU A 174 7.88 -9.48 -12.18
CA LEU A 174 7.37 -9.86 -10.87
C LEU A 174 7.28 -8.68 -9.89
N LEU A 175 8.07 -7.63 -10.05
CA LEU A 175 7.92 -6.37 -9.32
C LEU A 175 6.72 -5.58 -9.85
N VAL A 176 6.64 -5.31 -11.16
CA VAL A 176 5.50 -4.58 -11.76
C VAL A 176 4.16 -5.32 -11.56
N TRP A 177 4.16 -6.65 -11.70
CA TRP A 177 3.02 -7.53 -11.40
C TRP A 177 2.90 -7.81 -9.90
N GLY A 178 3.94 -7.64 -9.12
CA GLY A 178 3.86 -7.58 -7.67
C GLY A 178 3.27 -6.27 -7.17
N LEU A 179 3.04 -5.28 -8.05
CA LEU A 179 2.37 -4.02 -7.76
C LEU A 179 0.95 -3.93 -8.37
N TYR A 180 0.60 -4.75 -9.40
CA TYR A 180 -0.74 -4.79 -10.05
C TYR A 180 -1.27 -6.19 -10.46
N GLY A 181 -0.52 -7.24 -10.18
CA GLY A 181 -0.70 -8.54 -10.82
C GLY A 181 -1.94 -9.34 -10.44
N PRO A 182 -2.47 -9.32 -9.21
CA PRO A 182 -3.71 -10.02 -8.85
C PRO A 182 -4.91 -9.53 -9.65
N TYR A 183 -4.97 -8.25 -10.04
CA TYR A 183 -6.05 -7.71 -10.88
C TYR A 183 -6.09 -8.36 -12.28
N LEU A 184 -4.95 -8.86 -12.77
CA LEU A 184 -4.82 -9.51 -14.07
C LEU A 184 -4.64 -11.05 -13.97
N ALA A 185 -4.08 -11.55 -12.86
CA ALA A 185 -3.77 -12.96 -12.62
C ALA A 185 -4.93 -13.75 -11.99
N LEU A 186 -5.95 -13.09 -11.42
CA LEU A 186 -7.23 -13.75 -11.09
C LEU A 186 -7.94 -14.35 -12.32
N ARG A 187 -7.42 -14.12 -13.52
CA ARG A 187 -7.87 -14.76 -14.76
C ARG A 187 -7.19 -16.10 -15.04
N GLU A 188 -5.98 -16.36 -14.54
CA GLU A 188 -5.16 -17.51 -14.95
C GLU A 188 -4.23 -17.91 -13.80
N LEU A 189 -4.51 -18.94 -13.00
CA LEU A 189 -3.58 -19.31 -11.92
C LEU A 189 -3.40 -20.82 -11.66
N ALA A 190 -2.15 -21.23 -11.93
CA ALA A 190 -1.36 -22.16 -11.15
C ALA A 190 0.05 -21.54 -10.94
N PHE A 191 0.39 -21.09 -9.72
CA PHE A 191 1.74 -20.60 -9.35
C PHE A 191 2.16 -21.11 -7.96
N PRO A 192 3.47 -21.28 -7.69
CA PRO A 192 4.01 -21.83 -6.43
C PRO A 192 3.94 -20.87 -5.23
N LEU A 193 3.87 -21.47 -4.02
CA LEU A 193 3.61 -20.81 -2.73
C LEU A 193 4.60 -19.72 -2.28
N ALA A 194 5.86 -19.75 -2.73
CA ALA A 194 6.84 -18.70 -2.39
C ALA A 194 6.59 -17.41 -3.18
N SER A 195 6.17 -17.54 -4.44
CA SER A 195 5.72 -16.41 -5.26
C SER A 195 4.44 -15.80 -4.71
N ILE A 196 3.57 -16.61 -4.09
CA ILE A 196 2.33 -16.15 -3.45
C ILE A 196 2.63 -15.18 -2.29
N PHE A 197 3.69 -15.36 -1.50
CA PHE A 197 4.01 -14.44 -0.40
C PHE A 197 4.50 -13.06 -0.90
N GLY A 198 5.33 -13.04 -1.96
CA GLY A 198 5.74 -11.79 -2.62
C GLY A 198 4.59 -11.08 -3.34
N LEU A 199 3.74 -11.85 -4.04
CA LEU A 199 2.54 -11.32 -4.72
C LEU A 199 1.49 -10.78 -3.72
N ILE A 200 1.35 -11.42 -2.56
CA ILE A 200 0.41 -11.02 -1.50
C ILE A 200 0.90 -9.78 -0.75
N THR A 201 2.21 -9.61 -0.55
CA THR A 201 2.71 -8.53 0.34
C THR A 201 2.78 -7.18 -0.35
N ASN A 202 3.21 -7.11 -1.62
CA ASN A 202 3.22 -5.84 -2.35
C ASN A 202 1.91 -5.61 -3.13
N SER A 203 1.39 -6.61 -3.83
CA SER A 203 0.34 -6.36 -4.83
C SER A 203 -1.05 -6.29 -4.24
N LEU A 204 -1.34 -7.19 -3.30
CA LEU A 204 -2.64 -7.18 -2.62
C LEU A 204 -2.83 -5.87 -1.85
N TRP A 205 -1.74 -5.28 -1.38
CA TRP A 205 -1.78 -4.09 -0.55
C TRP A 205 -2.11 -2.83 -1.36
N ASP A 206 -1.43 -2.66 -2.49
CA ASP A 206 -1.74 -1.58 -3.44
C ASP A 206 -3.12 -1.76 -4.10
N ASP A 207 -3.49 -2.99 -4.44
CA ASP A 207 -4.82 -3.30 -4.97
C ASP A 207 -5.93 -2.96 -3.96
N LEU A 208 -5.72 -3.25 -2.67
CA LEU A 208 -6.66 -2.86 -1.60
C LEU A 208 -6.75 -1.34 -1.44
N ALA A 209 -5.65 -0.62 -1.62
CA ALA A 209 -5.67 0.85 -1.65
C ALA A 209 -6.48 1.38 -2.84
N MET A 210 -6.37 0.78 -4.03
CA MET A 210 -7.20 1.15 -5.20
C MET A 210 -8.68 0.84 -4.99
N VAL A 211 -9.01 -0.32 -4.41
CA VAL A 211 -10.39 -0.67 -4.05
C VAL A 211 -10.94 0.34 -3.03
N MET A 212 -10.13 0.73 -2.04
CA MET A 212 -10.48 1.78 -1.08
C MET A 212 -10.71 3.13 -1.75
N LEU A 213 -9.86 3.53 -2.72
CA LEU A 213 -10.02 4.77 -3.49
C LEU A 213 -11.40 4.82 -4.16
N ILE A 214 -11.76 3.75 -4.89
CA ILE A 214 -13.03 3.65 -5.62
C ILE A 214 -14.22 3.63 -4.65
N ASP A 215 -14.15 2.84 -3.58
CA ASP A 215 -15.22 2.74 -2.58
C ASP A 215 -15.45 4.08 -1.86
N MET A 216 -14.38 4.73 -1.38
CA MET A 216 -14.49 6.03 -0.69
C MET A 216 -15.03 7.12 -1.63
N PHE A 217 -14.55 7.16 -2.87
CA PHE A 217 -15.08 8.09 -3.88
C PHE A 217 -16.56 7.86 -4.12
N THR A 218 -16.98 6.61 -4.32
CA THR A 218 -18.39 6.25 -4.54
C THR A 218 -19.27 6.62 -3.34
N ARG A 219 -18.81 6.34 -2.11
CA ARG A 219 -19.55 6.67 -0.88
C ARG A 219 -19.71 8.18 -0.71
N LEU A 220 -18.68 8.96 -1.01
CA LEU A 220 -18.71 10.42 -0.92
C LEU A 220 -19.60 11.04 -1.99
N SER A 221 -19.50 10.61 -3.25
CA SER A 221 -20.35 11.11 -4.34
C SER A 221 -21.83 10.92 -4.03
N ARG A 222 -22.23 9.72 -3.57
CA ARG A 222 -23.63 9.47 -3.13
C ARG A 222 -24.07 10.38 -1.99
N ARG A 223 -23.18 10.76 -1.07
CA ARG A 223 -23.53 11.67 0.03
C ARG A 223 -23.76 13.09 -0.47
N PHE A 224 -22.97 13.54 -1.44
CA PHE A 224 -23.16 14.86 -2.04
C PHE A 224 -24.49 14.94 -2.79
N GLU A 225 -24.82 13.92 -3.58
CA GLU A 225 -26.10 13.81 -4.28
C GLU A 225 -27.29 13.90 -3.31
N MET A 226 -27.31 13.08 -2.26
CA MET A 226 -28.39 13.09 -1.25
C MET A 226 -28.47 14.44 -0.49
N ALA A 227 -27.35 15.14 -0.31
CA ALA A 227 -27.33 16.45 0.34
C ALA A 227 -27.84 17.57 -0.58
N GLU A 228 -27.70 17.44 -1.89
CA GLU A 228 -28.30 18.36 -2.87
C GLU A 228 -29.81 18.14 -2.99
N GLU A 229 -30.27 16.89 -3.08
CA GLU A 229 -31.70 16.54 -3.13
C GLU A 229 -32.46 17.06 -1.89
N GLY A 230 -31.91 16.83 -0.69
CA GLY A 230 -32.52 17.30 0.56
C GLY A 230 -32.54 18.83 0.72
N LYS A 231 -31.72 19.58 -0.04
CA LYS A 231 -31.81 21.05 -0.12
C LYS A 231 -32.88 21.51 -1.11
N GLY A 232 -33.16 20.73 -2.15
CA GLY A 232 -34.22 21.00 -3.13
C GLY A 232 -35.62 20.85 -2.53
N GLU A 233 -35.84 19.79 -1.74
CA GLU A 233 -37.14 19.57 -1.07
C GLU A 233 -37.48 20.66 -0.05
N LYS A 234 -36.49 21.12 0.74
CA LYS A 234 -36.68 22.19 1.74
C LYS A 234 -36.96 23.58 1.15
N LYS A 235 -36.71 23.79 -0.14
CA LYS A 235 -37.07 25.05 -0.85
C LYS A 235 -38.48 25.02 -1.42
N THR A 236 -39.13 23.86 -1.45
CA THR A 236 -40.43 23.66 -2.12
C THR A 236 -41.58 23.52 -1.11
N GLN A 237 -41.26 23.38 0.18
CA GLN A 237 -42.20 23.56 1.31
C GLN A 237 -42.14 24.98 1.85
#